data_AF-A0A920M5X5-F1
#
_entry.id   AF-A0A920M5X5-F1
#
_cell.length_a   1.000
_cell.length_b   1.000
_cell.length_c   1.000
_cell.angle_alpha   90.00
_cell.angle_beta   90.00
_cell.angle_gamma   90.00
#
_symmetry.space_group_name_H-M   'P 1'
#
loop_
_entity.id
_entity.type
_entity.pdbx_description
1 polymer ?
#
loop_
_entity_poly.entity_id
_entity_poly.type
_entity_poly.pdbx_seq_one_letter_code
_entity_poly.pdbx_strand_id
1 'polypeptide(L)'
;MCGVVGIVSRSEVAPMIYDSLLLLQHRGQDAAGIATSDSESFHLRKQLGLVRDVFREQHMQSLRGSMGMGHVRYPTAGSQDRELAQPMYVNSPYGLSISHNGNLTNAKELKRDLQKKDLRHLNTESDSEVLLNVFAHELQSQGSIRPGHKEIFAAVKATQKRVRGAYSVVLMINGIGVVGFRDPNGIRPLILGSKENDLLGPDYVLASESTVLDVLGFDVVDM
;
A
#
# COMPACT_ATOMS: atom_id res chain seq x y z
N MET A 1 -1.81 -15.88 -1.56
CA MET A 1 -1.86 -14.61 -2.33
C MET A 1 -2.01 -13.50 -1.32
N CYS A 2 -1.12 -12.51 -1.25
CA CYS A 2 -1.12 -11.47 -0.22
C CYS A 2 -2.46 -10.71 -0.09
N GLY A 3 -2.65 -10.06 1.05
CA GLY A 3 -3.77 -9.14 1.32
C GLY A 3 -3.25 -7.72 1.50
N VAL A 4 -3.96 -6.75 0.93
CA VAL A 4 -3.70 -5.31 1.07
C VAL A 4 -4.95 -4.60 1.58
N VAL A 5 -4.73 -3.56 2.38
CA VAL A 5 -5.75 -2.62 2.83
C VAL A 5 -5.19 -1.19 2.85
N GLY A 6 -6.01 -0.20 2.56
CA GLY A 6 -5.72 1.23 2.73
C GLY A 6 -6.93 1.93 3.28
N ILE A 7 -6.77 2.78 4.29
CA ILE A 7 -7.87 3.49 4.94
C ILE A 7 -7.52 4.98 5.04
N VAL A 8 -8.49 5.82 4.70
CA VAL A 8 -8.47 7.26 5.00
C VAL A 8 -9.72 7.55 5.81
N SER A 9 -9.52 8.08 7.02
CA SER A 9 -10.58 8.46 7.94
C SER A 9 -10.31 9.85 8.49
N ARG A 10 -11.23 10.31 9.33
CA ARG A 10 -11.06 11.49 10.20
C ARG A 10 -10.57 11.11 11.60
N SER A 11 -10.49 9.82 11.89
CA SER A 11 -10.05 9.24 13.16
C SER A 11 -8.82 8.34 12.97
N GLU A 12 -8.22 7.88 14.07
CA GLU A 12 -7.09 6.96 14.07
C GLU A 12 -7.41 5.66 13.32
N VAL A 13 -6.64 5.35 12.27
CA VAL A 13 -6.94 4.21 11.38
C VAL A 13 -6.28 2.91 11.78
N ALA A 14 -5.25 2.92 12.64
CA ALA A 14 -4.49 1.71 12.97
C ALA A 14 -5.35 0.55 13.49
N PRO A 15 -6.34 0.75 14.39
CA PRO A 15 -7.22 -0.33 14.82
C PRO A 15 -8.02 -0.94 13.67
N MET A 16 -8.62 -0.11 12.79
CA MET A 16 -9.39 -0.58 11.64
C MET A 16 -8.50 -1.34 10.64
N ILE A 17 -7.26 -0.88 10.42
CA ILE A 17 -6.29 -1.60 9.58
C ILE A 17 -5.94 -2.95 10.22
N TYR A 18 -5.69 -3.00 11.53
CA TYR A 18 -5.38 -4.24 12.24
C TYR A 18 -6.51 -5.27 12.10
N ASP A 19 -7.76 -4.85 12.33
CA ASP A 19 -8.93 -5.71 12.15
C ASP A 19 -9.09 -6.17 10.69
N SER A 20 -8.87 -5.27 9.73
CA SER A 20 -8.86 -5.62 8.30
C SER A 20 -7.81 -6.70 7.98
N LEU A 21 -6.61 -6.60 8.56
CA LEU A 21 -5.55 -7.57 8.33
C LEU A 21 -5.86 -8.93 8.98
N LEU A 22 -6.56 -8.96 10.12
CA LEU A 22 -7.06 -10.21 10.71
C LEU A 22 -8.08 -10.89 9.78
N LEU A 23 -9.00 -10.13 9.18
CA LEU A 23 -9.96 -10.64 8.21
C LEU A 23 -9.28 -11.15 6.93
N LEU A 24 -8.18 -10.52 6.53
CA LEU A 24 -7.38 -10.93 5.39
C LEU A 24 -6.29 -11.96 5.74
N GLN A 25 -6.19 -12.46 6.97
CA GLN A 25 -5.07 -13.31 7.41
C GLN A 25 -4.94 -14.61 6.58
N HIS A 26 -6.03 -15.13 6.01
CA HIS A 26 -6.01 -16.29 5.11
C HIS A 26 -5.22 -16.03 3.82
N ARG A 27 -5.05 -14.76 3.44
CA ARG A 27 -4.27 -14.35 2.29
C ARG A 27 -2.76 -14.45 2.52
N GLY A 28 -2.31 -14.35 3.76
CA GLY A 28 -0.88 -14.42 4.07
C GLY A 28 -0.61 -14.54 5.55
N GLN A 29 0.30 -15.44 5.93
CA GLN A 29 0.61 -15.77 7.33
C GLN A 29 2.10 -15.63 7.66
N ASP A 30 2.90 -15.22 6.67
CA ASP A 30 4.37 -15.20 6.76
C ASP A 30 4.90 -13.88 7.33
N ALA A 31 4.24 -12.77 7.04
CA ALA A 31 4.55 -11.46 7.58
C ALA A 31 3.33 -10.55 7.59
N ALA A 32 3.32 -9.56 8.47
CA ALA A 32 2.35 -8.49 8.49
C ALA A 32 3.03 -7.13 8.66
N GLY A 33 2.39 -6.08 8.15
CA GLY A 33 2.84 -4.71 8.33
C GLY A 33 1.70 -3.71 8.28
N ILE A 34 1.82 -2.64 9.06
CA ILE A 34 0.94 -1.48 9.06
C ILE A 34 1.83 -0.25 8.94
N ALA A 35 1.40 0.68 8.09
CA ALA A 35 1.93 2.02 8.02
C ALA A 35 0.81 3.04 8.19
N THR A 36 1.06 4.10 8.97
CA THR A 36 0.11 5.21 9.16
C THR A 36 0.83 6.55 8.99
N SER A 37 0.05 7.60 8.74
CA SER A 37 0.53 8.97 8.63
C SER A 37 -0.45 9.93 9.30
N ASP A 38 0.11 10.83 10.11
CA ASP A 38 -0.58 11.96 10.74
C ASP A 38 -0.37 13.27 9.95
N SER A 39 -0.04 13.16 8.66
CA SER A 39 0.36 14.24 7.74
C SER A 39 1.75 14.83 7.96
N GLU A 40 2.32 14.73 9.16
CA GLU A 40 3.67 15.21 9.46
C GLU A 40 4.69 14.07 9.41
N SER A 41 4.35 12.98 10.11
CA SER A 41 5.21 11.83 10.35
C SER A 41 4.64 10.56 9.74
N PHE A 42 5.56 9.69 9.33
CA PHE A 42 5.24 8.36 8.84
C PHE A 42 5.60 7.34 9.91
N HIS A 43 4.64 6.51 10.30
CA HIS A 43 4.82 5.48 11.33
C HIS A 43 4.74 4.10 10.66
N LEU A 44 5.71 3.23 10.90
CA LEU A 44 5.78 1.91 10.26
C LEU A 44 6.08 0.82 11.29
N ARG A 45 5.24 -0.21 11.30
CA ARG A 45 5.51 -1.46 12.00
C ARG A 45 5.34 -2.63 11.03
N LYS A 46 6.40 -3.39 10.82
CA LYS A 46 6.37 -4.65 10.06
C LYS A 46 7.28 -5.71 10.67
N GLN A 47 6.83 -6.96 10.66
CA GLN A 47 7.60 -8.11 11.11
C GLN A 47 7.06 -9.41 10.47
N LEU A 48 7.89 -10.46 10.48
CA LEU A 48 7.47 -11.83 10.18
C LEU A 48 6.43 -12.33 11.20
N GLY A 49 5.54 -13.21 10.78
CA GLY A 49 4.52 -13.85 11.60
C GLY A 49 3.09 -13.35 11.34
N LEU A 50 2.16 -13.86 12.15
CA LEU A 50 0.75 -13.52 12.08
C LEU A 50 0.50 -12.10 12.58
N VAL A 51 -0.61 -11.50 12.16
CA VAL A 51 -1.01 -10.13 12.55
C VAL A 51 -1.00 -9.97 14.08
N ARG A 52 -1.57 -10.94 14.82
CA ARG A 52 -1.63 -10.93 16.28
C ARG A 52 -0.26 -10.95 16.96
N ASP A 53 0.75 -11.54 16.33
CA ASP A 53 2.10 -11.66 16.88
C ASP A 53 2.95 -10.44 16.54
N VAL A 54 2.70 -9.84 15.37
CA VAL A 54 3.44 -8.68 14.85
C VAL A 54 3.08 -7.39 15.59
N PHE A 55 1.79 -7.19 15.90
CA PHE A 55 1.29 -5.97 16.53
C PHE A 55 0.89 -6.22 17.98
N ARG A 56 1.63 -5.59 18.90
CA ARG A 56 1.35 -5.56 20.33
C ARG A 56 0.84 -4.17 20.67
N GLU A 57 0.26 -4.01 21.85
CA GLU A 57 -0.31 -2.74 22.31
C GLU A 57 0.64 -1.55 22.13
N GLN A 58 1.90 -1.68 22.58
CA GLN A 58 2.93 -0.64 22.41
C GLN A 58 3.19 -0.27 20.94
N HIS A 59 3.07 -1.23 20.02
CA HIS A 59 3.24 -0.96 18.58
C HIS A 59 2.02 -0.20 18.05
N MET A 60 0.81 -0.60 18.45
CA MET A 60 -0.42 0.08 18.06
C MET A 60 -0.45 1.54 18.53
N GLN A 61 0.04 1.83 19.73
CA GLN A 61 0.14 3.21 20.25
C GLN A 61 1.10 4.11 19.44
N SER A 62 2.05 3.52 18.72
CA SER A 62 2.97 4.25 17.83
C SER A 62 2.43 4.48 16.42
N LEU A 63 1.42 3.71 15.99
CA LEU A 63 0.82 3.81 14.66
C LEU A 63 -0.27 4.87 14.63
N ARG A 64 0.15 6.14 14.66
CA ARG A 64 -0.75 7.29 14.73
C ARG A 64 -1.16 7.78 13.35
N GLY A 65 -2.31 8.42 13.27
CA GLY A 65 -2.75 9.18 12.11
C GLY A 65 -4.06 8.71 11.50
N SER A 66 -4.59 9.57 10.63
CA SER A 66 -5.91 9.43 10.03
C SER A 66 -5.88 8.78 8.64
N MET A 67 -4.71 8.43 8.14
CA MET A 67 -4.54 7.66 6.92
C MET A 67 -3.49 6.57 7.12
N GLY A 68 -3.67 5.45 6.44
CA GLY A 68 -2.79 4.31 6.62
C GLY A 68 -3.09 3.17 5.67
N MET A 69 -2.23 2.16 5.75
CA MET A 69 -2.29 0.98 4.92
C MET A 69 -1.69 -0.23 5.63
N GLY A 70 -2.11 -1.41 5.21
CA GLY A 70 -1.63 -2.67 5.76
C GLY A 70 -1.42 -3.73 4.70
N HIS A 71 -0.60 -4.72 5.06
CA HIS A 71 -0.33 -5.87 4.22
C HIS A 71 -0.13 -7.14 5.04
N VAL A 72 -0.65 -8.25 4.52
CA VAL A 72 -0.31 -9.62 4.96
C VAL A 72 0.34 -10.40 3.83
N ARG A 73 1.51 -10.96 4.09
CA ARG A 73 2.35 -11.63 3.09
C ARG A 73 2.08 -13.13 3.07
N TYR A 74 1.82 -13.66 1.87
CA TYR A 74 1.87 -15.10 1.63
C TYR A 74 3.32 -15.52 1.39
N PRO A 75 3.79 -16.65 1.95
CA PRO A 75 5.16 -17.11 1.70
C PRO A 75 5.40 -17.25 0.20
N THR A 76 6.41 -16.57 -0.32
CA THR A 76 6.99 -16.90 -1.62
C THR A 76 8.21 -17.78 -1.36
N ALA A 77 8.48 -18.75 -2.24
CA ALA A 77 9.56 -19.70 -2.00
C ALA A 77 10.88 -18.99 -1.71
N GLY A 78 11.46 -19.25 -0.53
CA GLY A 78 12.78 -18.74 -0.12
C GLY A 78 12.83 -17.37 0.56
N SER A 79 11.70 -16.70 0.85
CA SER A 79 11.71 -15.35 1.43
C SER A 79 11.44 -15.31 2.95
N GLN A 80 12.43 -15.64 3.78
CA GLN A 80 12.36 -15.40 5.24
C GLN A 80 12.93 -14.04 5.67
N ASP A 81 12.97 -13.08 4.75
CA ASP A 81 13.51 -11.75 5.05
C ASP A 81 12.39 -10.79 5.47
N ARG A 82 12.60 -10.14 6.62
CA ARG A 82 11.74 -9.07 7.15
C ARG A 82 11.75 -7.85 6.22
N GLU A 83 12.85 -7.58 5.51
CA GLU A 83 12.94 -6.43 4.61
C GLU A 83 11.98 -6.56 3.42
N LEU A 84 11.69 -7.80 3.02
CA LEU A 84 10.68 -8.13 2.02
C LEU A 84 9.24 -7.98 2.55
N ALA A 85 9.03 -7.74 3.85
CA ALA A 85 7.70 -7.47 4.39
C ALA A 85 7.25 -6.07 3.96
N GLN A 86 5.94 -5.94 3.71
CA GLN A 86 5.29 -4.71 3.30
C GLN A 86 4.42 -4.18 4.46
N PRO A 87 4.09 -2.87 4.52
CA PRO A 87 4.38 -1.83 3.53
C PRO A 87 5.88 -1.51 3.37
N MET A 88 6.30 -1.19 2.14
CA MET A 88 7.65 -0.67 1.85
C MET A 88 7.62 0.86 1.79
N TYR A 89 8.73 1.53 2.05
CA TYR A 89 8.80 3.00 2.15
C TYR A 89 10.00 3.56 1.38
N VAL A 90 9.81 4.72 0.75
CA VAL A 90 10.88 5.59 0.26
C VAL A 90 10.62 7.02 0.69
N ASN A 91 11.66 7.77 1.07
CA ASN A 91 11.52 9.15 1.53
C ASN A 91 11.35 10.16 0.39
N SER A 92 11.64 9.78 -0.86
CA SER A 92 11.63 10.71 -2.00
C SER A 92 10.97 10.13 -3.26
N PRO A 93 10.06 10.89 -3.90
CA PRO A 93 9.58 12.22 -3.49
C PRO A 93 8.48 12.13 -2.42
N TYR A 94 8.27 13.19 -1.63
CA TYR A 94 7.15 13.38 -0.66
C TYR A 94 7.03 12.38 0.51
N GLY A 95 7.71 11.24 0.49
CA GLY A 95 7.47 10.14 1.41
C GLY A 95 6.34 9.24 0.92
N LEU A 96 6.70 8.07 0.38
CA LEU A 96 5.79 7.14 -0.27
C LEU A 96 5.85 5.78 0.40
N SER A 97 4.71 5.12 0.50
CA SER A 97 4.66 3.73 0.92
C SER A 97 3.72 2.88 0.09
N ILE A 98 4.08 1.63 -0.15
CA ILE A 98 3.34 0.69 -1.00
C ILE A 98 2.95 -0.58 -0.25
N SER A 99 1.76 -1.08 -0.56
CA SER A 99 1.30 -2.44 -0.30
C SER A 99 0.79 -3.00 -1.62
N HIS A 100 1.38 -4.12 -2.03
CA HIS A 100 1.24 -4.71 -3.34
C HIS A 100 0.87 -6.19 -3.20
N ASN A 101 -0.27 -6.57 -3.77
CA ASN A 101 -0.66 -7.96 -3.98
C ASN A 101 -0.55 -8.28 -5.46
N GLY A 102 0.48 -9.00 -5.86
CA GLY A 102 0.73 -9.26 -7.27
C GLY A 102 2.09 -9.85 -7.56
N ASN A 103 2.41 -9.90 -8.86
CA ASN A 103 3.75 -10.16 -9.33
C ASN A 103 4.02 -9.38 -10.63
N LEU A 104 5.17 -8.70 -10.71
CA LEU A 104 5.64 -8.08 -11.95
C LEU A 104 6.47 -9.08 -12.78
N THR A 105 6.05 -9.33 -14.03
CA THR A 105 6.74 -10.24 -14.95
C THR A 105 8.01 -9.63 -15.53
N ASN A 106 8.12 -8.31 -15.56
CA ASN A 106 9.31 -7.59 -16.03
C ASN A 106 10.12 -6.92 -14.91
N ALA A 107 10.02 -7.39 -13.66
CA ALA A 107 10.74 -6.82 -12.50
C ALA A 107 12.26 -6.68 -12.72
N LYS A 108 12.91 -7.68 -13.33
CA LYS A 108 14.36 -7.67 -13.60
C LYS A 108 14.78 -6.60 -14.61
N GLU A 109 13.93 -6.33 -15.61
CA GLU A 109 14.14 -5.28 -16.60
C GLU A 109 13.98 -3.90 -15.93
N LEU A 110 12.88 -3.71 -15.20
CA LEU A 110 12.61 -2.47 -14.47
C LEU A 110 13.67 -2.14 -13.44
N LYS A 111 14.20 -3.13 -12.72
CA LYS A 111 15.32 -2.96 -11.79
C LYS A 111 16.55 -2.36 -12.48
N ARG A 112 16.87 -2.84 -13.69
CA ARG A 112 18.01 -2.31 -14.47
C ARG A 112 17.75 -0.88 -14.92
N ASP A 113 16.53 -0.58 -15.36
CA ASP A 113 16.15 0.78 -15.75
C ASP A 113 16.20 1.75 -14.56
N LEU A 114 15.68 1.34 -13.41
CA LEU A 114 15.73 2.13 -12.18
C LEU A 114 17.17 2.48 -11.78
N GLN A 115 18.08 1.50 -11.85
CA GLN A 115 19.48 1.71 -11.47
C GLN A 115 20.25 2.56 -12.50
N LYS A 116 20.02 2.35 -13.80
CA LYS A 116 20.84 2.94 -14.87
C LYS A 116 20.30 4.26 -15.43
N LYS A 117 18.98 4.42 -15.44
CA LYS A 117 18.30 5.58 -16.04
C LYS A 117 17.73 6.49 -14.96
N ASP A 118 17.05 5.90 -13.97
CA ASP A 118 16.34 6.67 -12.95
C ASP A 118 17.20 6.94 -11.70
N LEU A 119 18.42 6.39 -11.68
CA LEU A 119 19.43 6.54 -10.61
C LEU A 119 18.91 6.18 -9.21
N ARG A 120 18.04 5.16 -9.13
CA ARG A 120 17.47 4.63 -7.88
C ARG A 120 18.15 3.33 -7.47
N HIS A 121 18.63 3.30 -6.24
CA HIS A 121 19.11 2.07 -5.61
C HIS A 121 17.94 1.30 -4.99
N LEU A 122 17.95 -0.04 -5.12
CA LEU A 122 16.99 -0.95 -4.51
C LEU A 122 17.73 -1.84 -3.52
N ASN A 123 17.18 -2.01 -2.32
CA ASN A 123 17.78 -2.78 -1.23
C ASN A 123 17.40 -4.26 -1.27
N THR A 124 16.37 -4.63 -2.02
CA THR A 124 15.82 -5.98 -2.06
C THR A 124 15.64 -6.49 -3.50
N GLU A 125 15.29 -7.76 -3.62
CA GLU A 125 14.83 -8.37 -4.87
C GLU A 125 13.29 -8.35 -5.01
N SER A 126 12.59 -7.62 -4.13
CA SER A 126 11.13 -7.51 -4.17
C SER A 126 10.69 -6.72 -5.39
N ASP A 127 9.79 -7.30 -6.17
CA ASP A 127 9.10 -6.59 -7.24
C ASP A 127 8.21 -5.45 -6.72
N SER A 128 7.83 -5.50 -5.44
CA SER A 128 7.08 -4.43 -4.77
C SER A 128 7.95 -3.20 -4.52
N GLU A 129 9.25 -3.39 -4.25
CA GLU A 129 10.21 -2.29 -4.14
C GLU A 129 10.49 -1.67 -5.51
N VAL A 130 10.59 -2.52 -6.55
CA VAL A 130 10.68 -2.08 -7.95
C VAL A 130 9.45 -1.22 -8.30
N LEU A 131 8.25 -1.70 -8.02
CA LEU A 131 6.99 -0.99 -8.31
C LEU A 131 6.91 0.35 -7.59
N LEU A 132 7.27 0.39 -6.29
CA LEU A 132 7.34 1.62 -5.51
C LEU A 132 8.27 2.65 -6.17
N ASN A 133 9.45 2.21 -6.59
CA ASN A 133 10.46 3.09 -7.16
C ASN A 133 10.13 3.55 -8.59
N VAL A 134 9.45 2.72 -9.40
CA VAL A 134 8.89 3.17 -10.68
C VAL A 134 7.86 4.27 -10.43
N PHE A 135 6.88 4.03 -9.56
CA PHE A 135 5.86 5.04 -9.25
C PHE A 135 6.48 6.33 -8.69
N ALA A 136 7.44 6.21 -7.79
CA ALA A 136 8.15 7.34 -7.21
C ALA A 136 8.88 8.18 -8.27
N HIS A 137 9.50 7.55 -9.27
CA HIS A 137 10.10 8.25 -10.40
C HIS A 137 9.05 8.94 -11.27
N GLU A 138 7.97 8.24 -11.65
CA GLU A 138 6.92 8.83 -12.49
C GLU A 138 6.21 10.02 -11.82
N LEU A 139 6.03 9.97 -10.50
CA LEU A 139 5.46 11.06 -9.71
C LEU A 139 6.43 12.24 -9.60
N GLN A 140 7.73 11.98 -9.41
CA GLN A 140 8.75 13.02 -9.40
C GLN A 140 8.82 13.77 -10.74
N SER A 141 8.69 13.04 -11.85
CA SER A 141 8.67 13.60 -13.20
C SER A 141 7.47 14.51 -13.50
N GLN A 142 6.43 14.51 -12.66
CA GLN A 142 5.33 15.49 -12.77
C GLN A 142 5.74 16.88 -12.28
N GLY A 143 6.83 17.00 -11.52
CA GLY A 143 7.43 18.30 -11.16
C GLY A 143 6.63 19.18 -10.21
N SER A 144 5.59 18.67 -9.55
CA SER A 144 4.74 19.44 -8.63
C SER A 144 5.19 19.31 -7.17
N ILE A 145 5.38 20.42 -6.47
CA ILE A 145 5.74 20.44 -5.03
C ILE A 145 4.69 19.74 -4.16
N ARG A 146 3.41 19.85 -4.55
CA ARG A 146 2.28 19.19 -3.89
C ARG A 146 1.39 18.59 -4.97
N PRO A 147 1.62 17.32 -5.39
CA PRO A 147 0.87 16.72 -6.47
C PRO A 147 -0.62 16.58 -6.09
N GLY A 148 -1.48 17.03 -6.99
CA GLY A 148 -2.93 16.82 -6.89
C GLY A 148 -3.35 15.56 -7.64
N HIS A 149 -4.66 15.37 -7.76
CA HIS A 149 -5.23 14.20 -8.44
C HIS A 149 -4.75 14.06 -9.90
N LYS A 150 -4.51 15.17 -10.62
CA LYS A 150 -4.07 15.14 -12.02
C LYS A 150 -2.66 14.56 -12.15
N GLU A 151 -1.72 15.04 -11.35
CA GLU A 151 -0.33 14.57 -11.35
C GLU A 151 -0.25 13.12 -10.86
N ILE A 152 -1.01 12.78 -9.82
CA ILE A 152 -1.05 11.41 -9.27
C ILE A 152 -1.57 10.43 -10.34
N PHE A 153 -2.70 10.72 -10.99
CA PHE A 153 -3.23 9.82 -12.01
C PHE A 153 -2.37 9.77 -13.27
N ALA A 154 -1.68 10.85 -13.64
CA ALA A 154 -0.69 10.83 -14.69
C ALA A 154 0.48 9.89 -14.33
N ALA A 155 0.98 9.94 -13.09
CA ALA A 155 2.03 9.06 -12.60
C ALA A 155 1.58 7.59 -12.54
N VAL A 156 0.33 7.31 -12.13
CA VAL A 156 -0.26 5.95 -12.20
C VAL A 156 -0.28 5.45 -13.63
N LYS A 157 -0.77 6.26 -14.59
CA LYS A 157 -0.83 5.88 -16.00
C LYS A 157 0.57 5.63 -16.59
N ALA A 158 1.55 6.45 -16.24
CA ALA A 158 2.94 6.25 -16.67
C ALA A 158 3.55 4.99 -16.06
N THR A 159 3.27 4.71 -14.79
CA THR A 159 3.67 3.48 -14.10
C THR A 159 3.10 2.25 -14.82
N GLN A 160 1.78 2.24 -15.08
CA GLN A 160 1.10 1.14 -15.77
C GLN A 160 1.61 0.90 -17.21
N LYS A 161 2.22 1.90 -17.87
CA LYS A 161 2.88 1.70 -19.18
C LYS A 161 4.21 0.95 -19.06
N ARG A 162 4.91 1.09 -17.93
CA ARG A 162 6.22 0.48 -17.69
C ARG A 162 6.09 -0.92 -17.09
N VAL A 163 5.15 -1.12 -16.18
CA VAL A 163 5.00 -2.37 -15.43
C VAL A 163 4.16 -3.39 -16.20
N ARG A 164 4.55 -4.67 -16.13
CA ARG A 164 3.83 -5.80 -16.71
C ARG A 164 3.61 -6.86 -15.65
N GLY A 165 2.41 -7.45 -15.62
CA GLY A 165 2.07 -8.49 -14.66
C GLY A 165 0.64 -8.34 -14.15
N ALA A 166 0.41 -8.85 -12.95
CA ALA A 166 -0.88 -8.82 -12.27
C ALA A 166 -0.69 -8.21 -10.89
N TYR A 167 -1.42 -7.15 -10.57
CA TYR A 167 -1.20 -6.38 -9.35
C TYR A 167 -2.44 -5.63 -8.86
N SER A 168 -2.59 -5.58 -7.55
CA SER A 168 -3.43 -4.61 -6.85
C SER A 168 -2.55 -3.86 -5.88
N VAL A 169 -2.63 -2.53 -5.95
CA VAL A 169 -1.73 -1.64 -5.23
C VAL A 169 -2.56 -0.69 -4.38
N VAL A 170 -2.14 -0.56 -3.14
CA VAL A 170 -2.45 0.57 -2.27
C VAL A 170 -1.15 1.33 -2.08
N LEU A 171 -1.16 2.63 -2.35
CA LEU A 171 -0.04 3.55 -2.13
C LEU A 171 -0.47 4.65 -1.18
N MET A 172 0.42 5.06 -0.29
CA MET A 172 0.24 6.21 0.57
C MET A 172 1.26 7.28 0.22
N ILE A 173 0.79 8.52 0.03
CA ILE A 173 1.61 9.70 -0.22
C ILE A 173 1.46 10.62 1.00
N ASN A 174 2.54 10.79 1.76
CA ASN A 174 2.50 11.51 3.05
C ASN A 174 1.92 12.92 2.90
N GLY A 175 0.96 13.30 3.74
CA GLY A 175 0.30 14.60 3.72
C GLY A 175 -0.61 14.87 2.50
N ILE A 176 -0.84 13.86 1.65
CA ILE A 176 -1.68 13.99 0.45
C ILE A 176 -2.85 13.00 0.47
N GLY A 177 -2.58 11.71 0.63
CA GLY A 177 -3.65 10.71 0.71
C GLY A 177 -3.23 9.30 0.29
N VAL A 178 -4.23 8.45 0.09
CA VAL A 178 -4.09 7.05 -0.33
C VAL A 178 -4.58 6.90 -1.77
N VAL A 179 -3.86 6.11 -2.57
CA VAL A 179 -4.13 5.85 -3.97
C VAL A 179 -4.25 4.34 -4.18
N GLY A 180 -5.34 3.89 -4.77
CA GLY A 180 -5.55 2.51 -5.18
C GLY A 180 -5.51 2.36 -6.69
N PHE A 181 -4.86 1.32 -7.21
CA PHE A 181 -5.00 0.94 -8.61
C PHE A 181 -4.78 -0.55 -8.84
N ARG A 182 -5.33 -1.05 -9.95
CA ARG A 182 -5.22 -2.45 -10.42
C ARG A 182 -4.41 -2.54 -11.71
N ASP A 183 -3.97 -3.74 -12.03
CA ASP A 183 -3.46 -4.04 -13.37
C ASP A 183 -4.55 -3.84 -14.44
N PRO A 184 -4.19 -3.48 -15.69
CA PRO A 184 -5.16 -3.19 -16.75
C PRO A 184 -6.11 -4.36 -17.10
N ASN A 185 -5.76 -5.58 -16.71
CA ASN A 185 -6.55 -6.77 -16.96
C ASN A 185 -7.43 -7.16 -15.76
N GLY A 186 -7.37 -6.41 -14.65
CA GLY A 186 -8.16 -6.67 -13.45
C GLY A 186 -7.89 -8.04 -12.82
N ILE A 187 -6.65 -8.56 -12.89
CA ILE A 187 -6.35 -9.93 -12.45
C ILE A 187 -6.38 -10.06 -10.93
N ARG A 188 -5.78 -9.10 -10.21
CA ARG A 188 -5.77 -9.11 -8.73
C ARG A 188 -6.95 -8.30 -8.20
N PRO A 189 -7.62 -8.74 -7.11
CA PRO A 189 -8.81 -8.07 -6.58
C PRO A 189 -8.42 -6.83 -5.75
N LEU A 190 -9.19 -5.76 -5.93
CA LEU A 190 -9.17 -4.56 -5.09
C LEU A 190 -10.57 -3.96 -5.13
N ILE A 191 -11.18 -3.74 -3.97
CA ILE A 191 -12.51 -3.15 -3.82
C ILE A 191 -12.40 -1.84 -3.04
N LEU A 192 -13.23 -0.86 -3.39
CA LEU A 192 -13.36 0.42 -2.71
C LEU A 192 -14.67 0.41 -1.92
N GLY A 193 -14.62 0.87 -0.68
CA GLY A 193 -15.78 1.13 0.14
C GLY A 193 -15.76 2.54 0.74
N SER A 194 -16.94 3.05 1.04
CA SER A 194 -17.14 4.34 1.72
C SER A 194 -18.09 4.19 2.89
N LYS A 195 -17.88 5.02 3.91
CA LYS A 195 -18.77 5.10 5.06
C LYS A 195 -18.98 6.56 5.40
N GLU A 196 -20.23 7.01 5.37
CA GLU A 196 -20.56 8.37 5.80
C GLU A 196 -20.23 8.54 7.29
N ASN A 197 -19.60 9.66 7.61
CA ASN A 197 -19.35 10.08 8.97
C ASN A 197 -19.97 11.47 9.10
N ASP A 198 -21.21 11.48 9.61
CA ASP A 198 -22.19 12.57 9.57
C ASP A 198 -21.59 13.98 9.52
N LEU A 199 -20.66 14.27 10.45
CA LEU A 199 -20.14 15.62 10.69
C LEU A 199 -18.75 15.89 10.09
N LEU A 200 -18.05 14.88 9.58
CA LEU A 200 -16.63 14.97 9.21
C LEU A 200 -16.36 14.57 7.73
N GLY A 201 -17.38 14.14 7.02
CA GLY A 201 -17.31 13.65 5.64
C GLY A 201 -16.92 12.16 5.58
N PRO A 202 -16.99 11.54 4.40
CA PRO A 202 -16.88 10.09 4.28
C PRO A 202 -15.47 9.57 4.59
N ASP A 203 -15.43 8.44 5.28
CA ASP A 203 -14.25 7.58 5.39
C ASP A 203 -14.20 6.66 4.17
N TYR A 204 -12.99 6.29 3.74
CA TYR A 204 -12.77 5.41 2.59
C TYR A 204 -11.83 4.26 2.94
N VAL A 205 -12.10 3.10 2.35
CA VAL A 205 -11.26 1.90 2.48
C VAL A 205 -11.07 1.24 1.12
N LEU A 206 -9.83 0.86 0.84
CA LEU A 206 -9.46 -0.05 -0.23
C LEU A 206 -9.07 -1.38 0.39
N ALA A 207 -9.59 -2.50 -0.11
CA ALA A 207 -9.26 -3.83 0.42
C ALA A 207 -9.16 -4.89 -0.68
N SER A 208 -8.47 -5.98 -0.39
CA SER A 208 -8.40 -7.12 -1.31
C SER A 208 -9.70 -7.92 -1.42
N GLU A 209 -10.59 -7.84 -0.43
CA GLU A 209 -11.86 -8.57 -0.37
C GLU A 209 -12.96 -7.71 0.26
N SER A 210 -14.21 -7.93 -0.13
CA SER A 210 -15.39 -7.22 0.38
C SER A 210 -15.70 -7.53 1.84
N THR A 211 -15.24 -8.68 2.35
CA THR A 211 -15.41 -9.08 3.75
C THR A 211 -14.87 -8.05 4.74
N VAL A 212 -13.84 -7.28 4.35
CA VAL A 212 -13.34 -6.14 5.12
C VAL A 212 -14.39 -5.03 5.21
N LEU A 213 -15.07 -4.73 4.10
CA LEU A 213 -16.10 -3.70 4.06
C LEU A 213 -17.31 -4.11 4.90
N ASP A 214 -17.77 -5.35 4.72
CA ASP A 214 -18.94 -5.89 5.41
C ASP A 214 -18.77 -5.83 6.94
N VAL A 215 -17.60 -6.25 7.45
CA VAL A 215 -17.33 -6.30 8.90
C VAL A 215 -17.08 -4.91 9.49
N LEU A 216 -16.48 -3.98 8.75
CA LEU A 216 -16.24 -2.61 9.21
C LEU A 216 -17.45 -1.67 8.98
N GLY A 217 -18.49 -2.16 8.29
CA GLY A 217 -19.70 -1.40 7.97
C GLY A 217 -19.46 -0.31 6.95
N PHE A 218 -18.70 -0.60 5.90
CA PHE A 218 -18.53 0.25 4.72
C PHE A 218 -19.40 -0.28 3.58
N ASP A 219 -20.02 0.63 2.84
CA ASP A 219 -20.76 0.30 1.62
C ASP A 219 -19.80 0.22 0.43
N VAL A 220 -20.06 -0.71 -0.50
CA VAL A 220 -19.28 -0.84 -1.74
C VAL A 220 -19.51 0.39 -2.61
N VAL A 221 -18.41 0.97 -3.11
CA VAL A 221 -18.45 2.04 -4.11
C VAL A 221 -18.28 1.41 -5.49
N ASP A 222 -19.24 1.65 -6.38
CA ASP A 222 -19.14 1.25 -7.78
C ASP A 222 -18.01 2.03 -8.47
N MET A 223 -17.03 1.30 -9.04
CA MET A 223 -15.83 1.83 -9.73
C MET A 223 -15.89 1.62 -11.24
#